data_AF-A0A222FAL9-F1
#
_entry.id   AF-A0A222FAL9-F1
#
_cell.length_a   1.000
_cell.length_b   1.000
_cell.length_c   1.000
_cell.angle_alpha   90.00
_cell.angle_beta   90.00
_cell.angle_gamma   90.00
#
_symmetry.space_group_name_H-M   'P 1'
#
loop_
_entity.id
_entity.type
_entity.pdbx_description
1 polymer ?
#
loop_
_entity_poly.entity_id
_entity_poly.type
_entity_poly.pdbx_seq_one_letter_code
_entity_poly.pdbx_strand_id
1 'polypeptide(L)'
;MMTTDPGGRSPSERPVTYIRFDGWLGHVENAFNMFAAFSILALMLLAVAQVVGRIFNAPVPGFIDITEQAMAIFAFAGVAYCQRVGGHIRMEIVLGKLSGRTLYIFEMIGVILIAFTVALLVWGSWYHFERALNIGDSTMDIRLPTWPSKLMVTIALSLLFLRLLMQIYGYARLVAHPDREPIAVPVIEGVEEHAKHEIEEAFGEEDDKGGAK
;
A
#
# COMPACT_ATOMS: atom_id res chain seq x y z
N MET A 1 -1.02 -33.45 -3.27
CA MET A 1 -1.31 -33.78 -1.86
C MET A 1 -2.42 -32.86 -1.42
N MET A 2 -3.64 -33.39 -1.33
CA MET A 2 -4.88 -32.66 -1.04
C MET A 2 -4.93 -32.43 0.47
N THR A 3 -4.80 -31.19 0.93
CA THR A 3 -5.06 -30.83 2.34
C THR A 3 -6.57 -30.74 2.53
N THR A 4 -7.17 -31.83 3.00
CA THR A 4 -8.55 -31.85 3.47
C THR A 4 -8.64 -31.15 4.82
N ASP A 5 -9.38 -30.05 4.84
CA ASP A 5 -9.88 -29.33 6.02
C ASP A 5 -10.64 -30.30 6.95
N PRO A 6 -10.38 -30.31 8.28
CA PRO A 6 -11.13 -31.13 9.24
C PRO A 6 -12.61 -30.77 9.34
N GLY A 7 -13.03 -29.63 8.77
CA GLY A 7 -14.41 -29.11 8.80
C GLY A 7 -15.37 -29.66 7.74
N GLY A 8 -14.94 -30.53 6.82
CA GLY A 8 -15.83 -31.15 5.83
C GLY A 8 -16.55 -30.18 4.89
N ARG A 9 -16.06 -28.94 4.73
CA ARG A 9 -16.69 -27.93 3.87
C ARG A 9 -16.20 -28.05 2.43
N SER A 10 -17.12 -28.05 1.46
CA SER A 10 -16.79 -28.22 0.05
C SER A 10 -16.02 -27.00 -0.49
N PRO A 11 -15.08 -27.19 -1.44
CA PRO A 11 -14.34 -26.09 -2.10
C PRO A 11 -15.21 -25.04 -2.81
N SER A 12 -16.52 -25.31 -2.97
CA SER A 12 -17.49 -24.54 -3.75
C SER A 12 -18.02 -23.26 -3.08
N GLU A 13 -17.78 -23.03 -1.78
CA GLU A 13 -18.19 -21.80 -1.09
C GLU A 13 -17.17 -20.66 -1.17
N ARG A 14 -16.01 -20.91 -1.79
CA ARG A 14 -15.00 -19.87 -2.07
C ARG A 14 -15.37 -19.22 -3.41
N PRO A 15 -15.70 -17.92 -3.47
CA PRO A 15 -15.79 -17.23 -4.76
C PRO A 15 -14.38 -17.17 -5.35
N VAL A 16 -14.01 -18.20 -6.11
CA VAL A 16 -12.71 -18.38 -6.76
C VAL A 16 -12.29 -17.16 -7.59
N THR A 17 -13.26 -16.41 -8.11
CA THR A 17 -13.02 -15.15 -8.83
C THR A 17 -12.45 -14.06 -7.93
N TYR A 18 -12.97 -13.91 -6.71
CA TYR A 18 -12.54 -12.88 -5.75
C TYR A 18 -11.09 -13.09 -5.30
N ILE A 19 -10.73 -14.34 -4.97
CA ILE A 19 -9.38 -14.71 -4.53
C ILE A 19 -8.37 -14.52 -5.67
N ARG A 20 -8.73 -14.89 -6.90
CA ARG A 20 -7.86 -14.69 -8.07
C ARG A 20 -7.65 -13.21 -8.37
N PHE A 21 -8.70 -12.39 -8.24
CA PHE A 21 -8.61 -10.96 -8.48
C PHE A 21 -7.76 -10.25 -7.42
N ASP A 22 -7.93 -10.61 -6.14
CA ASP A 22 -7.07 -10.10 -5.05
C ASP A 22 -5.60 -10.47 -5.25
N GLY A 23 -5.33 -11.72 -5.64
CA GLY A 23 -3.96 -12.17 -5.94
C GLY A 23 -3.33 -11.44 -7.12
N TRP A 24 -4.08 -11.22 -8.20
CA TRP A 24 -3.61 -10.42 -9.34
C TRP A 24 -3.35 -8.96 -8.94
N LEU A 25 -4.27 -8.35 -8.19
CA LEU A 25 -4.13 -6.98 -7.69
C LEU A 25 -2.90 -6.86 -6.79
N GLY A 26 -2.67 -7.83 -5.90
CA GLY A 26 -1.48 -7.88 -5.05
C GLY A 26 -0.17 -7.97 -5.84
N HIS A 27 -0.15 -8.63 -7.00
CA HIS A 27 1.02 -8.64 -7.87
C HIS A 27 1.30 -7.26 -8.48
N VAL A 28 0.26 -6.54 -8.90
CA VAL A 28 0.37 -5.17 -9.43
C VAL A 28 0.86 -4.22 -8.33
N GLU A 29 0.29 -4.30 -7.13
CA GLU A 29 0.72 -3.50 -5.97
C GLU A 29 2.19 -3.76 -5.62
N ASN A 30 2.63 -5.01 -5.62
CA ASN A 30 4.03 -5.37 -5.38
C ASN A 30 4.96 -4.82 -6.46
N ALA A 31 4.56 -4.86 -7.73
CA ALA A 31 5.34 -4.29 -8.82
C ALA A 31 5.50 -2.77 -8.66
N PHE A 32 4.42 -2.07 -8.29
CA PHE A 32 4.46 -0.64 -7.98
C PHE A 32 5.34 -0.32 -6.76
N ASN A 33 5.26 -1.14 -5.71
CA ASN A 33 6.12 -0.99 -4.54
C ASN A 33 7.61 -1.20 -4.87
N MET A 34 7.94 -2.22 -5.68
CA MET A 34 9.30 -2.47 -6.13
C MET A 34 9.82 -1.34 -7.04
N PHE A 35 8.95 -0.80 -7.89
CA PHE A 35 9.26 0.39 -8.70
C PHE A 35 9.52 1.62 -7.83
N ALA A 36 8.74 1.82 -6.76
CA ALA A 36 8.97 2.89 -5.79
C ALA A 36 10.35 2.74 -5.11
N ALA A 37 10.68 1.54 -4.63
CA ALA A 37 11.97 1.24 -4.00
C ALA A 37 13.15 1.50 -4.96
N PHE A 38 13.05 1.07 -6.21
CA PHE A 38 14.07 1.35 -7.23
C PHE A 38 14.21 2.85 -7.53
N SER A 39 13.09 3.57 -7.58
CA SER A 39 13.07 5.02 -7.80
C SER A 39 13.75 5.78 -6.66
N ILE A 40 13.54 5.37 -5.41
CA ILE A 40 14.23 5.93 -4.25
C ILE A 40 15.73 5.68 -4.35
N LEU A 41 16.16 4.45 -4.67
CA LEU A 41 17.57 4.12 -4.85
C LEU A 41 18.21 4.99 -5.96
N ALA A 42 17.53 5.14 -7.10
CA ALA A 42 18.00 5.97 -8.20
C ALA A 42 18.16 7.44 -7.78
N LEU A 43 17.23 7.98 -6.98
CA LEU A 43 17.33 9.34 -6.45
C LEU A 43 18.45 9.50 -5.42
N MET A 44 18.68 8.49 -4.58
CA MET A 44 19.82 8.51 -3.66
C MET A 44 21.15 8.59 -4.44
N LEU A 45 21.30 7.79 -5.51
CA LEU A 45 22.48 7.84 -6.38
C LEU A 45 22.59 9.19 -7.10
N LEU A 46 21.47 9.75 -7.58
CA LEU A 46 21.44 11.07 -8.19
C LEU A 46 21.89 12.15 -7.19
N ALA A 47 21.45 12.07 -5.93
CA ALA A 47 21.85 12.99 -4.88
C ALA A 47 23.36 12.90 -4.59
N VAL A 48 23.92 11.69 -4.54
CA VAL A 48 25.38 11.50 -4.43
C VAL A 48 26.11 12.09 -5.63
N ALA A 49 25.63 11.82 -6.86
CA ALA A 49 26.20 12.38 -8.08
C ALA A 49 26.16 13.92 -8.08
N GLN A 50 25.09 14.52 -7.55
CA GLN A 50 24.96 15.97 -7.40
C GLN A 50 26.02 16.54 -6.44
N VAL A 51 26.24 15.88 -5.29
CA VAL A 51 27.27 16.30 -4.33
C VAL A 51 28.67 16.16 -4.93
N VAL A 52 28.96 15.05 -5.60
CA VAL A 52 30.26 14.80 -6.24
C VAL A 52 30.49 15.79 -7.39
N GLY A 53 29.51 15.99 -8.27
CA GLY A 53 29.59 16.92 -9.40
C GLY A 53 29.87 18.36 -8.98
N ARG A 54 29.34 18.80 -7.84
CA ARG A 54 29.66 20.12 -7.27
C ARG A 54 31.15 20.28 -6.94
N ILE A 55 31.82 19.23 -6.47
CA ILE A 55 33.26 19.25 -6.18
C ILE A 55 34.06 19.45 -7.48
N PHE A 56 33.56 18.93 -8.60
CA PHE A 56 34.17 19.08 -9.93
C PHE A 56 33.67 20.33 -10.69
N ASN A 57 33.00 21.29 -10.05
CA ASN A 57 32.35 22.45 -10.68
C ASN A 57 31.37 22.11 -11.83
N ALA A 58 30.83 20.88 -11.83
CA ALA A 58 29.86 20.38 -12.79
C ALA A 58 28.62 19.86 -12.05
N PRO A 59 27.78 20.75 -11.46
CA PRO A 59 26.54 20.33 -10.82
C PRO A 59 25.57 19.75 -11.84
N VAL A 60 24.75 18.80 -11.40
CA VAL A 60 23.65 18.23 -12.19
C VAL A 60 22.59 19.31 -12.41
N PRO A 61 22.32 19.72 -13.67
CA PRO A 61 21.30 20.71 -13.98
C PRO A 61 19.90 20.11 -13.75
N GLY A 62 18.98 20.90 -13.18
CA GLY A 62 17.60 20.45 -12.94
C GLY A 62 17.46 19.34 -11.90
N PHE A 63 18.45 19.15 -11.01
CA PHE A 63 18.39 18.17 -9.93
C PHE A 63 17.12 18.30 -9.07
N ILE A 64 16.72 19.54 -8.76
CA ILE A 64 15.53 19.82 -7.96
C ILE A 64 14.28 19.35 -8.69
N ASP A 65 14.10 19.74 -9.95
CA ASP A 65 12.97 19.36 -10.80
C ASP A 65 12.80 17.84 -10.93
N ILE A 66 13.92 17.12 -11.16
CA ILE A 66 13.93 15.67 -11.26
C ILE A 66 13.54 15.03 -9.93
N THR A 67 14.10 15.54 -8.83
CA THR A 67 13.83 15.02 -7.48
C THR A 67 12.38 15.25 -7.10
N GLU A 68 11.83 16.43 -7.37
CA GLU A 68 10.43 16.76 -7.07
C GLU A 68 9.44 15.86 -7.84
N GLN A 69 9.65 15.68 -9.14
CA GLN A 69 8.79 14.80 -9.94
C GLN A 69 8.89 13.34 -9.50
N ALA A 70 10.11 12.87 -9.23
CA ALA A 70 10.33 11.49 -8.79
C ALA A 70 9.78 11.24 -7.38
N MET A 71 9.86 12.22 -6.47
CA MET A 71 9.23 12.18 -5.15
C MET A 71 7.73 11.95 -5.22
N ALA A 72 7.02 12.69 -6.07
CA ALA A 72 5.60 12.44 -6.28
C ALA A 72 5.34 11.01 -6.78
N ILE A 73 6.15 10.51 -7.72
CA ILE A 73 5.95 9.18 -8.29
C ILE A 73 6.14 8.07 -7.23
N PHE A 74 7.28 8.03 -6.54
CA PHE A 74 7.54 6.94 -5.60
C PHE A 74 6.68 7.03 -4.33
N ALA A 75 6.35 8.24 -3.87
CA ALA A 75 5.55 8.42 -2.65
C ALA A 75 4.14 7.83 -2.80
N PHE A 76 3.53 7.96 -3.98
CA PHE A 76 2.21 7.39 -4.24
C PHE A 76 2.28 5.96 -4.75
N ALA A 77 3.34 5.53 -5.44
CA ALA A 77 3.44 4.18 -5.98
C ALA A 77 3.30 3.08 -4.91
N GLY A 78 3.83 3.28 -3.70
CA GLY A 78 3.71 2.31 -2.60
C GLY A 78 2.38 2.35 -1.82
N VAL A 79 1.50 3.32 -2.07
CA VAL A 79 0.35 3.60 -1.17
C VAL A 79 -0.65 2.43 -1.10
N ALA A 80 -0.94 1.80 -2.24
CA ALA A 80 -1.88 0.68 -2.30
C ALA A 80 -1.31 -0.57 -1.58
N TYR A 81 -0.01 -0.81 -1.71
CA TYR A 81 0.68 -1.86 -0.96
C TYR A 81 0.61 -1.61 0.55
N CYS A 82 0.89 -0.39 1.01
CA CYS A 82 0.79 -0.02 2.42
C CYS A 82 -0.64 -0.23 2.96
N GLN A 83 -1.66 0.13 2.18
CA GLN A 83 -3.06 -0.10 2.54
C GLN A 83 -3.41 -1.60 2.60
N ARG A 84 -2.82 -2.43 1.73
CA ARG A 84 -3.02 -3.88 1.74
C ARG A 84 -2.49 -4.53 3.01
N VAL A 85 -1.28 -4.18 3.41
CA VAL A 85 -0.63 -4.76 4.61
C VAL A 85 -1.14 -4.16 5.92
N GLY A 86 -2.06 -3.19 5.87
CA GLY A 86 -2.58 -2.54 7.07
C GLY A 86 -1.60 -1.54 7.70
N GLY A 87 -0.54 -1.13 6.99
CA GLY A 87 0.48 -0.19 7.49
C GLY A 87 0.06 1.28 7.48
N HIS A 88 -1.17 1.61 7.08
CA HIS A 88 -1.73 2.95 7.24
C HIS A 88 -2.23 3.14 8.67
N ILE A 89 -1.87 4.26 9.29
CA ILE A 89 -2.21 4.59 10.69
C ILE A 89 -3.70 4.38 10.91
N ARG A 90 -4.05 3.27 11.57
CA ARG A 90 -5.41 2.88 11.94
C ARG A 90 -5.58 3.13 13.43
N MET A 91 -6.65 3.81 13.81
CA MET A 91 -6.91 4.10 15.23
C MET A 91 -7.57 2.88 15.90
N GLU A 92 -6.76 2.03 16.51
CA GLU A 92 -7.20 0.73 17.05
C GLU A 92 -7.81 0.81 18.46
N ILE A 93 -7.59 1.89 19.22
CA ILE A 93 -8.03 2.01 20.63
C ILE A 93 -9.56 1.85 20.78
N VAL A 94 -10.33 2.34 19.80
CA VAL A 94 -11.79 2.24 19.79
C VAL A 94 -12.25 0.89 19.25
N LEU A 95 -11.53 0.36 18.25
CA LEU A 95 -11.84 -0.92 17.59
C LEU A 95 -11.54 -2.11 18.49
N GLY A 96 -10.47 -2.07 19.29
CA GLY A 96 -10.08 -3.13 20.23
C GLY A 96 -11.08 -3.36 21.37
N LYS A 97 -12.06 -2.46 21.56
CA LYS A 97 -13.16 -2.63 22.52
C LYS A 97 -14.43 -3.23 21.90
N LEU A 98 -14.47 -3.37 20.58
CA LEU A 98 -15.61 -3.88 19.83
C LEU A 98 -15.33 -5.31 19.39
N SER A 99 -16.31 -6.20 19.54
CA SER A 99 -16.20 -7.60 19.14
C SER A 99 -17.29 -8.01 18.14
N GLY A 100 -16.97 -8.99 17.30
CA GLY A 100 -17.90 -9.59 16.36
C GLY A 100 -18.39 -8.64 15.26
N ARG A 101 -19.71 -8.58 15.06
CA ARG A 101 -20.33 -7.85 13.93
C ARG A 101 -20.11 -6.34 13.98
N THR A 102 -20.14 -5.75 15.16
CA THR A 102 -20.01 -4.30 15.33
C THR A 102 -18.64 -3.82 14.88
N LEU A 103 -17.57 -4.57 15.18
CA LEU A 103 -16.22 -4.29 14.71
C LEU A 103 -16.18 -4.18 13.18
N TYR A 104 -16.69 -5.20 12.48
CA TYR A 104 -16.69 -5.23 11.02
C TYR A 104 -17.53 -4.10 10.38
N ILE A 105 -18.60 -3.66 11.03
CA ILE A 105 -19.41 -2.53 10.54
C ILE A 105 -18.63 -1.21 10.63
N PHE A 106 -18.00 -0.93 11.77
CA PHE A 106 -17.20 0.28 11.95
C PHE A 106 -16.01 0.31 10.97
N GLU A 107 -15.35 -0.83 10.78
CA GLU A 107 -14.29 -0.98 9.80
C GLU A 107 -14.77 -0.73 8.36
N MET A 108 -15.90 -1.33 8.00
CA MET A 108 -16.51 -1.13 6.68
C MET A 108 -16.82 0.36 6.43
N ILE A 109 -17.40 1.05 7.41
CA ILE A 109 -17.69 2.49 7.32
C ILE A 109 -16.38 3.28 7.14
N GLY A 110 -15.35 2.96 7.91
CA GLY A 110 -14.03 3.60 7.79
C GLY A 110 -13.45 3.45 6.39
N VAL A 111 -13.44 2.23 5.85
CA VAL A 111 -12.95 1.97 4.49
C VAL A 111 -13.82 2.66 3.43
N ILE A 112 -15.15 2.72 3.61
CA ILE A 112 -16.05 3.45 2.70
C ILE A 112 -15.71 4.94 2.67
N LEU A 113 -15.49 5.56 3.83
CA LEU A 113 -15.13 6.97 3.92
C LEU A 113 -13.79 7.24 3.22
N ILE A 114 -12.79 6.39 3.45
CA ILE A 114 -11.49 6.48 2.77
C ILE A 114 -11.67 6.30 1.27
N ALA A 115 -12.43 5.29 0.83
CA ALA A 115 -12.70 5.04 -0.59
C ALA A 115 -13.39 6.24 -1.26
N PHE A 116 -14.33 6.88 -0.57
CA PHE A 116 -14.98 8.09 -1.06
C PHE A 116 -13.99 9.24 -1.21
N THR A 117 -13.15 9.51 -0.20
CA THR A 117 -12.11 10.54 -0.28
C THR A 117 -11.12 10.24 -1.41
N VAL A 118 -10.66 8.99 -1.54
CA VAL A 118 -9.74 8.58 -2.61
C VAL A 118 -10.39 8.73 -3.98
N ALA A 119 -11.69 8.43 -4.14
CA ALA A 119 -12.40 8.67 -5.40
C ALA A 119 -12.40 10.16 -5.80
N LEU A 120 -12.60 11.07 -4.84
CA LEU A 120 -12.50 12.51 -5.07
C LEU A 120 -11.08 12.93 -5.46
N LEU A 121 -10.06 12.34 -4.83
CA LEU A 121 -8.66 12.59 -5.17
C LEU A 121 -8.30 12.07 -6.57
N VAL A 122 -8.79 10.90 -6.97
CA VAL A 122 -8.60 10.38 -8.34
C VAL A 122 -9.22 11.34 -9.36
N TRP A 123 -10.46 11.80 -9.11
CA TRP A 123 -11.13 12.76 -9.98
C TRP A 123 -10.38 14.08 -10.09
N GLY A 124 -9.95 14.66 -8.96
CA GLY A 124 -9.14 15.88 -8.96
C GLY A 124 -7.80 15.70 -9.65
N SER A 125 -7.10 14.59 -9.37
CA SER A 125 -5.81 14.25 -9.99
C SER A 125 -5.93 14.10 -11.51
N TRP A 126 -7.00 13.48 -11.99
CA TRP A 126 -7.28 13.35 -13.42
C TRP A 126 -7.47 14.72 -14.08
N TYR A 127 -8.23 15.62 -13.47
CA TYR A 127 -8.40 16.99 -13.98
C TYR A 127 -7.08 17.76 -14.04
N HIS A 128 -6.22 17.62 -13.02
CA HIS A 128 -4.89 18.22 -13.02
C HIS A 128 -3.98 17.65 -14.11
N PHE A 129 -4.07 16.35 -14.38
CA PHE A 129 -3.35 15.70 -15.47
C PHE A 129 -3.81 16.21 -16.85
N GLU A 130 -5.12 16.23 -17.09
CA GLU A 130 -5.68 16.73 -18.36
C GLU A 130 -5.28 18.19 -18.60
N ARG A 131 -5.38 19.03 -17.57
CA ARG A 131 -4.93 20.43 -17.64
C ARG A 131 -3.44 20.53 -17.97
N ALA A 132 -2.60 19.68 -17.36
CA ALA A 132 -1.16 19.68 -17.60
C ALA A 132 -0.82 19.29 -19.06
N LEU A 133 -1.57 18.36 -19.65
CA LEU A 133 -1.43 17.99 -21.05
C LEU A 133 -1.85 19.12 -22.00
N ASN A 134 -2.98 19.78 -21.71
CA ASN A 134 -3.53 20.82 -22.59
C ASN A 134 -2.72 22.12 -22.55
N ILE A 135 -2.21 22.51 -21.38
CA ILE A 135 -1.48 23.77 -21.19
C ILE A 135 0.04 23.57 -21.42
N GLY A 136 0.54 22.34 -21.33
CA GLY A 136 1.97 22.06 -21.42
C GLY A 136 2.74 22.50 -20.17
N ASP A 137 2.17 22.27 -18.98
CA ASP A 137 2.78 22.64 -17.70
C ASP A 137 4.20 22.05 -17.58
N SER A 138 5.18 22.92 -17.33
CA SER A 138 6.59 22.56 -17.23
C SER A 138 7.21 23.02 -15.91
N THR A 139 8.26 22.34 -15.45
CA THR A 139 9.01 22.77 -14.26
C THR A 139 9.82 24.04 -14.53
N MET A 140 10.11 24.79 -13.47
CA MET A 140 10.71 26.12 -13.54
C MET A 140 12.15 26.12 -14.10
N ASP A 141 12.95 25.10 -13.79
CA ASP A 141 14.41 25.14 -14.03
C ASP A 141 14.76 24.55 -15.41
N ILE A 142 14.40 23.29 -15.66
CA ILE A 142 14.71 22.58 -16.91
C ILE A 142 13.50 22.37 -17.83
N ARG A 143 12.35 23.00 -17.51
CA ARG A 143 11.11 22.94 -18.31
C ARG A 143 10.67 21.50 -18.60
N LEU A 144 10.84 20.61 -17.64
CA LEU A 144 10.36 19.24 -17.75
C LEU A 144 8.84 19.20 -17.78
N PRO A 145 8.22 18.44 -18.69
CA PRO A 145 6.78 18.26 -18.69
C PRO A 145 6.33 17.61 -17.38
N THR A 146 5.33 18.19 -16.72
CA THR A 146 4.82 17.69 -15.42
C THR A 146 3.72 16.63 -15.55
N TRP A 147 3.24 16.36 -16.76
CA TRP A 147 2.17 15.40 -16.99
C TRP A 147 2.52 13.95 -16.56
N PRO A 148 3.77 13.43 -16.69
CA PRO A 148 4.05 12.04 -16.31
C PRO A 148 3.88 11.79 -14.82
N SER A 149 4.33 12.71 -13.96
CA SER A 149 4.18 12.57 -12.51
C SER A 149 2.71 12.67 -12.09
N LYS A 150 1.94 13.61 -12.66
CA LYS A 150 0.49 13.75 -12.41
C LYS A 150 -0.29 12.50 -12.87
N LEU A 151 0.11 11.90 -14.00
CA LEU A 151 -0.48 10.65 -14.46
C LEU A 151 -0.18 9.49 -13.50
N MET A 152 1.06 9.35 -13.06
CA MET A 152 1.46 8.29 -12.11
C MET A 152 0.71 8.39 -10.79
N VAL A 153 0.52 9.61 -10.26
CA VAL A 153 -0.30 9.84 -9.06
C VAL A 153 -1.73 9.36 -9.29
N THR A 154 -2.32 9.67 -10.45
CA THR A 154 -3.69 9.26 -10.78
C THR A 154 -3.83 7.74 -10.88
N ILE A 155 -2.83 7.06 -11.47
CA ILE A 155 -2.79 5.60 -11.58
C ILE A 155 -2.65 4.96 -10.19
N ALA A 156 -1.73 5.46 -9.35
CA ALA A 156 -1.50 4.95 -8.01
C ALA A 156 -2.74 5.12 -7.10
N LEU A 157 -3.40 6.27 -7.15
CA LEU A 157 -4.65 6.50 -6.43
C LEU A 157 -5.80 5.63 -6.94
N SER A 158 -5.85 5.35 -8.26
CA SER A 158 -6.83 4.42 -8.83
C SER A 158 -6.59 2.98 -8.37
N LEU A 159 -5.33 2.57 -8.25
CA LEU A 159 -4.96 1.27 -7.69
C LEU A 159 -5.37 1.15 -6.22
N LEU A 160 -5.12 2.20 -5.42
CA LEU A 160 -5.58 2.30 -4.03
C LEU A 160 -7.11 2.22 -3.95
N PHE A 161 -7.82 2.93 -4.81
CA PHE A 161 -9.28 2.88 -4.85
C PHE A 161 -9.79 1.46 -5.11
N LEU A 162 -9.20 0.76 -6.07
CA LEU A 162 -9.53 -0.64 -6.35
C LEU A 162 -9.26 -1.56 -5.15
N ARG A 163 -8.15 -1.33 -4.43
CA ARG A 163 -7.83 -2.04 -3.19
C ARG A 163 -8.88 -1.80 -2.10
N LEU A 164 -9.33 -0.57 -1.94
CA LEU A 164 -10.38 -0.22 -0.97
C LEU A 164 -11.72 -0.86 -1.33
N LEU A 165 -12.09 -0.94 -2.62
CA LEU A 165 -13.30 -1.66 -3.05
C LEU A 165 -13.24 -3.16 -2.68
N MET A 166 -12.07 -3.77 -2.83
CA MET A 166 -11.85 -5.17 -2.43
C MET A 166 -11.97 -5.37 -0.91
N GLN A 167 -11.47 -4.42 -0.12
CA GLN A 167 -11.62 -4.41 1.33
C GLN A 167 -13.08 -4.21 1.75
N ILE A 168 -13.84 -3.31 1.10
CA ILE A 168 -15.27 -3.10 1.36
C ILE A 168 -16.05 -4.40 1.12
N TYR A 169 -15.79 -5.10 0.01
CA TYR A 169 -16.42 -6.38 -0.27
C TYR A 169 -16.05 -7.44 0.79
N GLY A 170 -14.78 -7.49 1.21
CA GLY A 170 -14.30 -8.37 2.27
C GLY A 170 -15.04 -8.12 3.59
N TYR A 171 -15.15 -6.86 4.01
CA TYR A 171 -15.89 -6.47 5.22
C TYR A 171 -17.39 -6.74 5.09
N ALA A 172 -18.02 -6.45 3.95
CA ALA A 172 -19.44 -6.74 3.74
C ALA A 172 -19.76 -8.24 3.88
N ARG A 173 -18.86 -9.13 3.40
CA ARG A 173 -18.97 -10.59 3.58
C ARG A 173 -18.88 -10.99 5.04
N LEU A 174 -17.98 -10.37 5.82
CA LEU A 174 -17.80 -10.63 7.25
C LEU A 174 -18.95 -10.09 8.11
N VAL A 175 -19.54 -8.95 7.73
CA VAL A 175 -20.75 -8.41 8.38
C VAL A 175 -21.94 -9.37 8.19
N ALA A 176 -22.11 -9.91 6.98
CA ALA A 176 -23.19 -10.85 6.68
C ALA A 176 -23.00 -12.22 7.36
N HIS A 177 -21.76 -12.72 7.39
CA HIS A 177 -21.39 -14.01 7.98
C HIS A 177 -20.08 -13.90 8.77
N PRO A 178 -20.16 -13.68 10.11
CA PRO A 178 -18.97 -13.47 10.94
C PRO A 178 -18.06 -14.69 11.07
N ASP A 179 -18.58 -15.89 10.81
CA ASP A 179 -17.86 -17.17 10.95
C ASP A 179 -16.98 -17.50 9.72
N ARG A 180 -16.89 -16.61 8.74
CA ARG A 180 -16.11 -16.82 7.51
C ARG A 180 -14.68 -16.30 7.67
N GLU A 181 -13.74 -16.97 7.01
CA GLU A 181 -12.34 -16.53 6.96
C GLU A 181 -12.24 -15.09 6.40
N PRO A 182 -11.47 -14.20 7.06
CA PRO A 182 -11.17 -12.87 6.55
C PRO A 182 -10.26 -13.00 5.32
N ILE A 183 -10.74 -12.53 4.17
CA ILE A 183 -10.02 -12.57 2.89
C ILE A 183 -9.96 -11.13 2.37
N ALA A 184 -8.77 -10.70 1.93
CA ALA A 184 -8.45 -9.34 1.45
C ALA A 184 -8.72 -8.19 2.46
N VAL A 185 -8.97 -8.53 3.71
CA VAL A 185 -9.09 -7.60 4.84
C VAL A 185 -7.79 -7.68 5.64
N PRO A 186 -7.16 -6.54 6.00
CA PRO A 186 -6.02 -6.57 6.90
C PRO A 186 -6.47 -7.16 8.24
N VAL A 187 -5.89 -8.31 8.59
CA VAL A 187 -6.15 -9.01 9.85
C VAL A 187 -5.32 -8.30 10.92
N ILE A 188 -5.97 -7.88 12.00
CA ILE A 188 -5.30 -7.25 13.13
C ILE A 188 -4.67 -8.39 13.94
N GLU A 189 -3.35 -8.50 13.92
CA GLU A 189 -2.65 -9.25 14.96
C GLU A 189 -2.92 -8.52 16.27
N GLY A 190 -3.53 -9.20 17.25
CA GLY A 190 -3.84 -8.57 18.52
C GLY A 190 -2.57 -8.03 19.16
N VAL A 191 -2.66 -6.96 19.95
CA VAL A 191 -1.52 -6.36 20.68
C VAL A 191 -0.70 -7.43 21.44
N GLU A 192 -1.36 -8.49 21.91
CA GLU A 192 -0.70 -9.65 22.54
C GLU A 192 0.10 -10.52 21.57
N GLU A 193 -0.39 -10.76 20.35
CA GLU A 193 0.36 -11.51 19.34
C GLU A 193 1.49 -10.66 18.77
N HIS A 194 1.26 -9.37 18.53
CA HIS A 194 2.31 -8.45 18.07
C HIS A 194 3.41 -8.29 19.11
N ALA A 195 3.06 -8.22 20.41
CA ALA A 195 4.04 -8.22 21.49
C ALA A 195 4.79 -9.56 21.61
N LYS A 196 4.12 -10.70 21.37
CA LYS A 196 4.79 -12.01 21.31
C LYS A 196 5.73 -12.12 20.13
N HIS A 197 5.33 -11.64 18.95
CA HIS A 197 6.18 -11.62 17.76
C HIS A 197 7.41 -10.73 17.97
N GLU A 198 7.24 -9.55 18.59
CA GLU A 198 8.36 -8.67 18.94
C GLU A 198 9.29 -9.31 20.00
N ILE A 199 8.74 -10.01 21.00
CA ILE A 199 9.54 -10.76 21.97
C ILE A 199 10.27 -11.92 21.28
N GLU A 200 9.62 -12.67 20.41
CA GLU A 200 10.25 -13.78 19.67
C GLU A 200 11.31 -13.27 18.68
N GLU A 201 11.11 -12.12 18.04
CA GLU A 201 12.09 -11.50 17.15
C GLU A 201 13.27 -10.86 17.92
N ALA A 202 13.03 -10.35 19.13
CA ALA A 202 14.06 -9.79 20.00
C ALA A 202 14.84 -10.84 20.82
N PHE A 203 14.20 -11.96 21.19
CA PHE A 203 14.76 -12.99 22.08
C PHE A 203 14.96 -14.36 21.40
N GLY A 204 14.48 -14.55 20.17
CA GLY A 204 14.59 -15.80 19.40
C GLY A 204 15.95 -15.99 18.76
N GLU A 205 16.99 -16.12 19.59
CA GLU A 205 18.26 -16.78 19.22
C GLU A 205 19.17 -17.13 20.43
N GLU A 206 18.78 -16.83 21.69
CA GLU A 206 19.67 -17.04 22.85
C GLU A 206 19.58 -18.40 23.55
N ASP A 207 18.57 -19.25 23.27
CA ASP A 207 18.31 -20.45 24.10
C ASP A 207 18.83 -21.80 23.58
N ASP A 208 19.64 -21.86 22.50
CA ASP A 208 20.20 -23.14 21.99
C ASP A 208 21.73 -23.33 22.16
N LYS A 209 22.41 -22.51 22.96
CA LYS A 209 23.88 -22.67 23.19
C LYS A 209 24.34 -22.58 24.65
N GLY A 210 23.53 -23.06 25.59
CA GLY A 210 23.85 -23.02 27.03
C GLY A 210 24.02 -24.37 27.75
N GLY A 211 23.89 -25.51 27.07
CA GLY A 211 23.75 -26.83 27.70
C GLY A 211 24.77 -27.88 27.28
N ALA A 212 26.05 -27.55 27.21
CA ALA A 212 27.10 -28.57 27.06
C ALA A 212 28.44 -28.10 27.64
N LYS A 213 28.61 -28.27 28.96
CA LYS A 213 29.85 -28.71 29.59
C LYS A 213 29.64 -29.10 31.04
#